data_AF-A0A424W553-F1
#
_entry.id   AF-A0A424W553-F1
#
_cell.length_a   1.000
_cell.length_b   1.000
_cell.length_c   1.000
_cell.angle_alpha   90.00
_cell.angle_beta   90.00
_cell.angle_gamma   90.00
#
_symmetry.space_group_name_H-M   'P 1'
#
loop_
_entity.id
_entity.type
_entity.pdbx_description
1 polymer ?
#
loop_
_entity_poly.entity_id
_entity_poly.type
_entity_poly.pdbx_seq_one_letter_code
_entity_poly.pdbx_strand_id
1 'polypeptide(L)'
;MPIKTTTVTEYECDLCASEIKEGQVFTGAKMTMWRDRDVEARIDVTMTLTIDYVTDKGVVCKRCAAIRLREIADATDKEYWA
;
A
#
# COMPACT_ATOMS: atom_id res chain seq x y z
N MET A 1 -28.57 20.86 -20.74
CA MET A 1 -27.34 20.06 -20.64
C MET A 1 -27.37 19.33 -19.30
N PRO A 2 -27.34 17.99 -19.27
CA PRO A 2 -27.38 17.24 -18.02
C PRO A 2 -26.01 17.29 -17.34
N ILE A 3 -25.96 17.74 -16.09
CA ILE A 3 -24.77 17.70 -15.25
C ILE A 3 -24.54 16.23 -14.89
N LYS A 4 -23.47 15.62 -15.41
CA LYS A 4 -23.03 14.29 -14.96
C LYS A 4 -22.43 14.46 -13.56
N THR A 5 -23.12 13.98 -12.55
CA THR A 5 -22.63 13.94 -11.17
C THR A 5 -21.54 12.88 -11.10
N THR A 6 -20.28 13.29 -10.96
CA THR A 6 -19.17 12.38 -10.73
C THR A 6 -19.11 12.09 -9.24
N THR A 7 -19.54 10.90 -8.82
CA THR A 7 -19.35 10.45 -7.44
C THR A 7 -17.86 10.21 -7.22
N VAL A 8 -17.22 11.00 -6.36
CA VAL A 8 -15.83 10.75 -5.95
C VAL A 8 -15.91 9.86 -4.71
N THR A 9 -15.44 8.62 -4.81
CA THR A 9 -15.31 7.76 -3.63
C THR A 9 -14.10 8.25 -2.84
N GLU A 10 -14.37 8.83 -1.68
CA GLU A 10 -13.36 9.24 -0.70
C GLU A 10 -13.26 8.16 0.38
N TYR A 11 -12.04 7.76 0.69
CA TYR A 11 -11.72 6.78 1.71
C TYR A 11 -11.00 7.48 2.86
N GLU A 12 -11.14 6.97 4.08
CA GLU A 12 -10.30 7.41 5.20
C GLU A 12 -9.11 6.45 5.37
N CYS A 13 -7.92 7.00 5.57
CA CYS A 13 -6.72 6.21 5.87
C CYS A 13 -6.68 5.83 7.35
N ASP A 14 -6.69 4.53 7.67
CA ASP A 14 -6.70 4.02 9.05
C ASP A 14 -5.46 4.40 9.87
N LEU A 15 -4.34 4.76 9.23
CA LEU A 15 -3.10 5.12 9.91
C LEU A 15 -2.94 6.61 10.19
N CYS A 16 -3.54 7.48 9.37
CA CYS A 16 -3.36 8.94 9.51
C CYS A 16 -4.67 9.72 9.54
N ALA A 17 -5.83 9.03 9.56
CA ALA A 17 -7.17 9.60 9.58
C ALA A 17 -7.40 10.68 8.50
N SER A 18 -6.69 10.56 7.38
CA SER A 18 -6.78 11.52 6.28
C SER A 18 -7.73 10.99 5.22
N GLU A 19 -8.59 11.86 4.69
CA GLU A 19 -9.38 11.58 3.51
C GLU A 19 -8.47 11.46 2.27
N ILE A 20 -8.63 10.36 1.54
CA ILE A 20 -7.82 10.01 0.38
C ILE A 20 -8.72 9.52 -0.76
N LYS A 21 -8.28 9.73 -1.99
CA LYS A 21 -8.95 9.21 -3.19
C LYS A 21 -8.60 7.74 -3.40
N GLU A 22 -9.44 7.02 -4.14
CA GLU A 22 -9.19 5.62 -4.51
C GLU A 22 -7.78 5.37 -5.05
N GLY A 23 -7.28 6.24 -5.95
CA GLY A 23 -5.93 6.12 -6.51
C GLY A 23 -4.78 6.35 -5.51
N GLN A 24 -5.07 6.79 -4.29
CA GLN A 24 -4.12 6.97 -3.20
C GLN A 24 -4.15 5.80 -2.20
N VAL A 25 -5.09 4.88 -2.32
CA VAL A 25 -5.12 3.63 -1.55
C VAL A 25 -3.94 2.75 -1.97
N PHE A 26 -3.25 2.17 -0.99
CA PHE A 26 -2.20 1.20 -1.22
C PHE A 26 -2.81 -0.18 -1.44
N THR A 27 -2.66 -0.72 -2.64
CA THR A 27 -3.13 -2.08 -3.00
C THR A 27 -1.97 -3.07 -3.17
N GLY A 28 -0.73 -2.61 -3.01
CA GLY A 28 0.50 -3.37 -3.24
C GLY A 28 1.52 -2.57 -4.05
N ALA A 29 2.76 -3.02 -4.04
CA ALA A 29 3.86 -2.49 -4.84
C ALA A 29 4.56 -3.64 -5.57
N LYS A 30 4.73 -3.49 -6.89
CA LYS A 30 5.39 -4.48 -7.73
C LYS A 30 6.61 -3.86 -8.37
N MET A 31 7.74 -4.56 -8.31
CA MET A 31 8.99 -4.12 -8.92
C MET A 31 9.67 -5.29 -9.62
N THR A 32 10.10 -5.07 -10.85
CA THR A 32 11.01 -6.00 -11.55
C THR A 32 12.42 -5.71 -11.10
N MET A 33 13.11 -6.71 -10.51
CA MET A 33 14.50 -6.57 -10.08
C MET A 33 15.45 -6.63 -11.28
N TRP A 34 15.26 -7.62 -12.15
CA TRP A 34 16.00 -7.79 -13.38
C TRP A 34 15.21 -8.65 -14.36
N ARG A 35 15.58 -8.54 -15.63
CA ARG A 35 15.00 -9.31 -16.73
C ARG A 35 16.11 -9.71 -17.70
N ASP A 36 16.12 -10.97 -18.10
CA ASP A 36 16.99 -11.48 -19.18
C ASP A 36 16.17 -12.38 -20.10
N ARG A 37 16.22 -12.14 -21.41
CA ARG A 37 15.45 -12.80 -22.50
C ARG A 37 14.04 -13.26 -22.09
N ASP A 38 13.93 -14.45 -21.51
CA ASP A 38 12.68 -15.14 -21.15
C ASP A 38 12.44 -15.29 -19.64
N VAL A 39 13.32 -14.74 -18.80
CA VAL A 39 13.28 -14.82 -17.33
C VAL A 39 13.16 -13.43 -16.72
N GLU A 40 12.27 -13.30 -15.74
CA GLU A 40 12.08 -12.06 -14.98
C GLU A 40 12.05 -12.37 -13.48
N ALA A 41 12.88 -11.65 -12.72
CA ALA A 41 12.80 -11.64 -11.26
C ALA A 41 11.92 -10.46 -10.81
N ARG A 42 10.87 -10.76 -10.05
CA ARG A 42 9.91 -9.78 -9.53
C ARG A 42 9.85 -9.82 -8.01
N ILE A 43 9.70 -8.65 -7.39
CA ILE A 43 9.28 -8.49 -6.01
C ILE A 43 7.85 -7.95 -6.02
N ASP A 44 6.97 -8.60 -5.27
CA ASP A 44 5.60 -8.15 -4.99
C ASP A 44 5.47 -7.95 -3.48
N VAL A 45 5.22 -6.71 -3.06
CA VAL A 45 5.02 -6.35 -1.65
C VAL A 45 3.57 -5.95 -1.49
N THR A 46 2.86 -6.69 -0.64
CA THR A 46 1.50 -6.36 -0.24
C THR A 46 1.47 -6.09 1.26
N MET A 47 0.55 -5.23 1.69
CA MET A 47 0.35 -4.92 3.10
C MET A 47 -1.12 -5.17 3.41
N THR A 48 -1.37 -6.02 4.40
CA THR A 48 -2.71 -6.27 4.92
C THR A 48 -2.77 -5.72 6.34
N LEU A 49 -3.65 -4.76 6.57
CA LEU A 49 -3.94 -4.30 7.92
C LEU A 49 -5.04 -5.20 8.50
N THR A 50 -4.72 -5.92 9.56
CA THR A 50 -5.69 -6.70 10.34
C THR A 50 -5.94 -5.96 11.64
N ILE A 51 -7.17 -5.51 11.84
CA ILE A 51 -7.63 -4.91 13.10
C ILE A 51 -8.63 -5.90 13.68
N ASP A 52 -8.31 -6.49 14.84
CA ASP A 52 -9.00 -7.66 15.40
C ASP A 52 -10.53 -7.49 15.60
N TYR A 53 -11.03 -6.26 15.58
CA TYR A 53 -12.44 -5.92 15.76
C TYR A 53 -13.11 -5.29 14.52
N VAL A 54 -12.40 -5.15 13.40
CA VAL A 54 -12.95 -4.62 12.13
C VAL A 54 -13.03 -5.76 11.11
N THR A 55 -14.23 -6.05 10.63
CA THR A 55 -14.47 -7.11 9.62
C THR A 55 -14.12 -6.68 8.20
N ASP A 56 -14.04 -5.37 7.96
CA ASP A 56 -13.65 -4.81 6.66
C ASP A 56 -12.13 -4.70 6.56
N LYS A 57 -11.59 -4.95 5.35
CA LYS A 57 -10.17 -4.77 5.08
C LYS A 57 -9.83 -3.29 5.27
N GLY A 58 -8.91 -3.00 6.20
CA GLY A 58 -8.48 -1.64 6.48
C GLY A 58 -7.92 -0.94 5.23
N VAL A 59 -8.19 0.36 5.12
CA VAL A 59 -7.72 1.21 4.02
C VAL A 59 -6.50 1.99 4.47
N VAL A 60 -5.38 1.82 3.76
CA VAL A 60 -4.14 2.54 4.04
C VAL A 60 -3.70 3.32 2.83
N CYS A 61 -3.31 4.58 3.03
CA CYS A 61 -2.78 5.42 1.96
C CYS A 61 -1.34 5.00 1.57
N LYS A 62 -0.98 5.24 0.31
CA LYS A 62 0.38 4.97 -0.22
C LYS A 62 1.50 5.58 0.63
N ARG A 63 1.29 6.76 1.20
CA ARG A 63 2.29 7.43 2.06
C ARG A 63 2.54 6.64 3.35
N CYS A 64 1.48 6.29 4.08
CA CYS A 64 1.61 5.53 5.32
C CYS A 64 2.17 4.13 5.07
N ALA A 65 1.74 3.47 3.98
CA ALA A 65 2.30 2.19 3.56
C ALA A 65 3.80 2.28 3.31
N ALA A 66 4.28 3.29 2.56
CA ALA A 66 5.70 3.47 2.29
C ALA A 66 6.54 3.68 3.55
N ILE A 67 6.03 4.43 4.53
CA ILE A 67 6.71 4.65 5.82
C ILE A 67 6.84 3.32 6.58
N ARG A 68 5.74 2.56 6.73
CA ARG A 68 5.75 1.28 7.44
C ARG A 68 6.64 0.24 6.78
N LEU A 69 6.60 0.15 5.45
CA LEU A 69 7.47 -0.76 4.70
C LEU A 69 8.95 -0.42 4.90
N ARG A 70 9.30 0.87 4.97
CA ARG A 70 10.67 1.28 5.27
C ARG A 70 11.09 0.91 6.69
N GLU A 71 10.25 1.16 7.68
CA GLU A 71 10.54 0.79 9.08
C GLU A 71 10.76 -0.72 9.23
N ILE A 72 9.96 -1.55 8.56
CA ILE A 72 10.14 -3.00 8.52
C ILE A 72 11.47 -3.37 7.87
N ALA A 73 11.78 -2.78 6.70
CA ALA A 73 13.04 -3.04 6.01
C ALA A 73 14.26 -2.67 6.86
N ASP A 74 14.24 -1.51 7.51
CA ASP A 74 15.32 -1.04 8.39
C ASP A 74 15.48 -1.94 9.64
N ALA A 75 14.38 -2.49 10.17
CA ALA A 75 14.42 -3.44 11.29
C ALA A 75 15.01 -4.79 10.86
N THR A 76 14.55 -5.34 9.74
CA THR A 76 15.04 -6.60 9.19
C THR A 76 16.53 -6.52 8.83
N ASP A 77 16.99 -5.40 8.25
CA ASP A 77 18.41 -5.20 7.93
C ASP A 77 19.27 -5.21 9.20
N LYS A 78 18.82 -4.52 10.27
CA LYS A 78 19.52 -4.54 11.56
C LYS A 78 19.60 -5.94 12.16
N GLU A 79 18.54 -6.73 12.08
CA GLU A 79 18.53 -8.12 12.58
C GLU A 79 19.47 -9.02 11.79
N TYR A 80 19.60 -8.81 10.47
CA TYR A 80 20.48 -9.61 9.62
C TYR A 80 21.98 -9.39 9.93
N TRP A 81 22.35 -8.16 10.32
CA TRP A 81 23.75 -7.80 10.60
C TRP A 81 24.13 -7.87 12.09
N ALA A 82 23.20 -8.25 12.97
CA ALA A 82 23.43 -8.42 14.41
C ALA A 82 24.04 -9.80 14.75
#